data_AF-A0A379SYF1-F1
#
_entry.id   AF-A0A379SYF1-F1
#
_cell.length_a   1.000
_cell.length_b   1.000
_cell.length_c   1.000
_cell.angle_alpha   90.00
_cell.angle_beta   90.00
_cell.angle_gamma   90.00
#
_symmetry.space_group_name_H-M   'P 1'
#
loop_
_entity.id
_entity.type
_entity.pdbx_description
1 polymer ?
#
loop_
_entity_poly.entity_id
_entity_poly.type
_entity_poly.pdbx_seq_one_letter_code
_entity_poly.pdbx_strand_id
1 'polypeptide(L)'
;MWDKDSALSHLNTNARAHSQSQCAKYVRQAIEAGGITITRPAPRPGLTYPAAADYGPHIQAKKFMPVYTYAGNGSSLPSVTSIPGQQAGDVVVIQPIPGHPYGHMAMF
;
A
#
# COMPACT_ATOMS: atom_id res chain seq x y z
N MET A 1 -15.88 11.28 4.10
CA MET A 1 -16.11 10.10 4.97
C MET A 1 -15.50 8.91 4.25
N TRP A 2 -14.88 7.97 4.97
CA TRP A 2 -14.27 6.77 4.37
C TRP A 2 -15.34 5.74 4.02
N ASP A 3 -15.32 5.21 2.81
CA ASP A 3 -16.15 4.10 2.35
C ASP A 3 -15.24 2.96 1.84
N LYS A 4 -15.13 1.92 2.66
CA LYS A 4 -14.35 0.73 2.36
C LYS A 4 -14.89 -0.03 1.16
N ASP A 5 -16.20 -0.16 1.03
CA ASP A 5 -16.80 -1.01 0.00
C ASP A 5 -16.62 -0.37 -1.38
N SER A 6 -16.73 0.95 -1.47
CA SER A 6 -16.36 1.71 -2.67
C SER A 6 -14.88 1.55 -3.04
N ALA A 7 -13.98 1.57 -2.05
CA ALA A 7 -12.55 1.36 -2.31
C ALA A 7 -12.26 -0.05 -2.85
N LEU A 8 -12.83 -1.08 -2.23
CA LEU A 8 -12.65 -2.48 -2.64
C LEU A 8 -13.28 -2.74 -4.02
N SER A 9 -14.46 -2.19 -4.28
CA SER A 9 -15.10 -2.27 -5.59
C SER A 9 -14.22 -1.63 -6.67
N HIS A 10 -13.66 -0.44 -6.41
CA HIS A 10 -12.75 0.21 -7.35
C HIS A 10 -11.46 -0.61 -7.56
N LEU A 11 -10.88 -1.16 -6.49
CA LEU A 11 -9.68 -1.99 -6.58
C LEU A 11 -9.91 -3.22 -7.45
N ASN A 12 -10.98 -3.97 -7.17
CA ASN A 12 -11.30 -5.23 -7.85
C ASN A 12 -11.67 -5.02 -9.33
N THR A 13 -12.44 -3.98 -9.64
CA THR A 13 -12.80 -3.64 -11.03
C THR A 13 -11.61 -3.17 -11.87
N ASN A 14 -10.55 -2.69 -11.23
CA ASN A 14 -9.33 -2.22 -11.89
C ASN A 14 -8.16 -3.23 -11.81
N ALA A 15 -8.38 -4.41 -11.23
CA ALA A 15 -7.39 -5.47 -11.19
C ALA A 15 -7.00 -5.90 -12.62
N ARG A 16 -5.70 -6.11 -12.84
CA ARG A 16 -5.15 -6.53 -14.13
C ARG A 16 -4.75 -8.00 -14.05
N ALA A 17 -4.70 -8.67 -15.21
CA ALA A 17 -4.29 -10.07 -15.29
C ALA A 17 -2.85 -10.32 -14.80
N HIS A 18 -1.98 -9.32 -14.83
CA HIS A 18 -0.61 -9.37 -14.32
C HIS A 18 -0.15 -7.98 -13.84
N SER A 19 0.94 -7.96 -13.08
CA SER A 19 1.53 -6.73 -12.53
C SER A 19 1.89 -5.72 -13.63
N GLN A 20 1.45 -4.48 -13.45
CA GLN A 20 1.80 -3.35 -14.32
C GLN A 20 2.89 -2.45 -13.70
N SER A 21 3.57 -2.91 -12.64
CA SER A 21 4.54 -2.10 -11.87
C SER A 21 3.97 -0.78 -11.34
N GLN A 22 2.66 -0.73 -11.13
CA GLN A 22 1.89 0.46 -10.74
C GLN A 22 1.10 0.23 -9.45
N CYS A 23 1.51 -0.72 -8.61
CA CYS A 23 0.83 -1.09 -7.37
C CYS A 23 0.42 0.13 -6.54
N ALA A 24 1.35 1.09 -6.36
CA ALA A 24 1.09 2.30 -5.60
C ALA A 24 -0.01 3.19 -6.20
N LYS A 25 -0.09 3.25 -7.53
CA LYS A 25 -1.10 4.02 -8.25
C LYS A 25 -2.49 3.41 -8.04
N TYR A 26 -2.62 2.09 -8.23
CA TYR A 26 -3.91 1.40 -8.12
C TYR A 26 -4.47 1.44 -6.69
N VAL A 27 -3.63 1.19 -5.68
CA VAL A 27 -4.08 1.27 -4.28
C VAL A 27 -4.45 2.70 -3.89
N ARG A 28 -3.68 3.72 -4.30
CA ARG A 28 -4.05 5.13 -4.07
C ARG A 28 -5.41 5.47 -4.70
N GLN A 29 -5.65 5.04 -5.94
CA GLN A 29 -6.93 5.28 -6.64
C GLN A 29 -8.09 4.59 -5.93
N ALA A 30 -7.90 3.37 -5.41
CA ALA A 30 -8.90 2.71 -4.59
C ALA A 30 -9.24 3.50 -3.31
N ILE A 31 -8.23 4.01 -2.61
CA ILE A 31 -8.47 4.84 -1.40
C ILE A 31 -9.18 6.16 -1.74
N GLU A 32 -8.83 6.76 -2.89
CA GLU A 32 -9.51 7.94 -3.42
C GLU A 32 -10.97 7.68 -3.78
N ALA A 33 -11.27 6.51 -4.36
CA ALA A 33 -12.64 6.08 -4.63
C ALA A 33 -13.45 5.83 -3.36
N GLY A 34 -12.80 5.42 -2.27
CA GLY A 34 -13.38 5.36 -0.92
C GLY A 34 -13.56 6.74 -0.26
N GLY A 35 -13.32 7.84 -0.96
CA GLY A 35 -13.58 9.20 -0.48
C GLY A 35 -12.42 9.83 0.30
N ILE A 36 -11.21 9.26 0.27
CA ILE A 36 -10.02 9.81 0.91
C ILE A 36 -8.93 10.13 -0.12
N THR A 37 -8.59 11.41 -0.27
CA THR A 37 -7.45 11.82 -1.11
C THR A 37 -6.13 11.72 -0.35
N ILE A 38 -5.19 10.95 -0.90
CA ILE A 38 -3.83 10.79 -0.36
C ILE A 38 -2.85 11.67 -1.12
N THR A 39 -2.03 12.41 -0.38
CA THR A 39 -0.91 13.16 -0.97
C THR A 39 0.16 12.17 -1.45
N ARG A 40 0.58 12.30 -2.71
CA ARG A 40 1.64 11.46 -3.27
C ARG A 40 2.99 11.82 -2.63
N PRO A 41 3.80 10.83 -2.21
CA PRO A 41 5.16 11.11 -1.75
C PRO A 41 6.02 11.68 -2.88
N ALA A 42 7.06 12.42 -2.51
CA ALA A 42 8.09 12.81 -3.47
C ALA A 42 8.87 11.57 -3.94
N PRO A 43 9.30 11.49 -5.21
CA PRO A 43 10.20 10.44 -5.66
C PRO A 43 11.52 10.45 -4.87
N ARG A 44 12.04 9.27 -4.54
CA ARG A 44 13.38 9.13 -3.96
C ARG A 44 14.45 9.54 -5.00
N PRO A 45 15.65 10.00 -4.59
CA PRO A 45 16.74 10.25 -5.51
C PRO A 45 17.03 9.03 -6.41
N GLY A 46 17.12 9.26 -7.72
CA GLY A 46 17.34 8.20 -8.71
C GLY A 46 16.08 7.43 -9.14
N LEU A 47 14.91 7.72 -8.57
CA LEU A 47 13.62 7.16 -9.01
C LEU A 47 12.80 8.21 -9.77
N THR A 48 12.12 7.78 -10.83
CA THR A 48 11.26 8.65 -11.65
C THR A 48 9.86 8.83 -11.02
N TYR A 49 9.42 7.86 -10.22
CA TYR A 49 8.08 7.84 -9.63
C TYR A 49 8.14 7.71 -8.10
N PRO A 50 7.08 8.14 -7.39
CA PRO A 50 6.96 7.89 -5.96
C PRO A 50 6.99 6.38 -5.64
N ALA A 51 7.84 5.97 -4.70
CA ALA A 51 7.92 4.58 -4.29
C ALA A 51 6.70 4.16 -3.48
N ALA A 52 6.25 2.92 -3.67
CA ALA A 52 5.18 2.33 -2.87
C ALA A 52 5.53 2.31 -1.39
N ALA A 53 6.81 2.03 -1.09
CA ALA A 53 7.37 1.99 0.26
C ALA A 53 7.23 3.31 1.06
N ASP A 54 7.02 4.44 0.39
CA ASP A 54 6.93 5.76 1.02
C ASP A 54 5.48 6.20 1.32
N TYR A 55 4.47 5.40 0.95
CA TYR A 55 3.07 5.80 1.14
C TYR A 55 2.58 5.71 2.59
N GLY A 56 3.24 4.92 3.45
CA GLY A 56 2.81 4.69 4.83
C GLY A 56 2.47 5.98 5.61
N PRO A 57 3.41 6.94 5.76
CA PRO A 57 3.15 8.20 6.44
C PRO A 57 2.03 9.03 5.82
N HIS A 58 1.89 9.01 4.49
CA HIS A 58 0.86 9.76 3.77
C HIS A 58 -0.56 9.16 3.94
N ILE A 59 -0.64 7.84 4.09
CA ILE A 59 -1.87 7.12 4.43
C ILE A 59 -2.23 7.40 5.90
N GLN A 60 -1.26 7.32 6.81
CA GLN A 60 -1.45 7.61 8.23
C GLN A 60 -1.92 9.05 8.49
N ALA A 61 -1.43 10.02 7.71
CA ALA A 61 -1.90 11.41 7.75
C ALA A 61 -3.40 11.57 7.44
N LYS A 62 -4.05 10.53 6.89
CA LYS A 62 -5.49 10.47 6.62
C LYS A 62 -6.26 9.63 7.64
N LYS A 63 -5.69 9.46 8.85
CA LYS A 63 -6.27 8.74 10.00
C LYS A 63 -6.37 7.22 9.83
N PHE A 64 -5.73 6.64 8.83
CA PHE A 64 -5.45 5.20 8.83
C PHE A 64 -4.46 4.88 9.94
N MET A 65 -4.78 3.88 10.76
CA MET A 65 -3.93 3.46 11.87
C MET A 65 -3.19 2.17 11.51
N PRO A 66 -1.89 2.05 11.83
CA PRO A 66 -1.17 0.82 11.59
C PRO A 66 -1.72 -0.29 12.49
N VAL A 67 -2.26 -1.35 11.89
CA VAL A 67 -2.67 -2.57 12.62
C VAL A 67 -1.47 -3.44 12.98
N TYR A 68 -0.39 -3.34 12.21
CA TYR A 68 0.86 -4.06 12.42
C TYR A 68 2.02 -3.29 11.80
N THR A 69 3.16 -3.25 12.50
CA THR A 69 4.43 -2.75 11.97
C THR A 69 5.50 -3.79 12.22
N TYR A 70 6.14 -4.27 11.18
CA TYR A 70 7.29 -5.16 11.31
C TYR A 70 8.53 -4.35 11.70
N ALA A 71 9.01 -4.52 12.93
CA ALA A 71 10.13 -3.75 13.49
C ALA A 71 11.52 -4.22 13.01
N GLY A 72 11.60 -5.34 12.28
CA GLY A 72 12.88 -5.77 11.71
C GLY A 72 13.93 -6.25 12.72
N ASN A 73 13.53 -6.63 13.94
CA ASN A 73 14.42 -7.07 15.03
C ASN A 73 15.09 -8.45 14.76
N GLY A 74 15.66 -8.65 13.58
CA GLY A 74 16.52 -9.79 13.24
C GLY A 74 15.84 -11.04 12.68
N SER A 75 14.51 -11.14 12.70
CA SER A 75 13.79 -12.33 12.22
C SER A 75 13.03 -12.05 10.93
N SER A 76 13.54 -12.51 9.79
CA SER A 76 12.82 -12.44 8.51
C SER A 76 11.42 -13.04 8.64
N LEU A 77 10.41 -12.34 8.13
CA LEU A 77 9.07 -12.91 7.98
C LEU A 77 9.13 -14.17 7.11
N PRO A 78 8.42 -15.26 7.48
CA PRO A 78 8.30 -16.43 6.61
C PRO A 78 7.62 -16.05 5.29
N SER A 79 7.80 -16.88 4.26
CA SER A 79 7.26 -16.65 2.91
C SER A 79 5.75 -16.36 2.89
N VAL A 80 5.02 -16.90 3.87
CA VAL A 80 3.62 -16.56 4.14
C VAL A 80 3.51 -16.15 5.60
N THR A 81 3.00 -14.94 5.84
CA THR A 81 2.78 -14.41 7.19
C THR A 81 1.34 -13.91 7.29
N SER A 82 0.59 -14.40 8.27
CA SER A 82 -0.74 -13.88 8.61
C SER A 82 -0.60 -12.79 9.67
N ILE A 83 -1.17 -11.61 9.42
CA ILE A 83 -1.18 -10.51 10.37
C ILE A 83 -2.45 -10.60 11.22
N PRO A 84 -2.35 -10.76 12.55
CA PRO A 84 -3.53 -10.77 13.41
C PRO A 84 -4.34 -9.48 13.27
N GLY A 85 -5.66 -9.60 13.11
CA GLY A 85 -6.56 -8.46 12.98
C GLY A 85 -6.57 -7.79 11.61
N GLN A 86 -5.87 -8.34 10.61
CA GLN A 86 -6.02 -7.90 9.22
C GLN A 86 -7.47 -8.06 8.76
N GLN A 87 -7.97 -7.03 8.09
CA GLN A 87 -9.33 -6.98 7.57
C GLN A 87 -9.37 -6.42 6.14
N ALA A 88 -10.49 -6.65 5.45
CA ALA A 88 -10.73 -6.03 4.15
C ALA A 88 -10.66 -4.49 4.29
N GLY A 89 -10.06 -3.83 3.31
CA GLY A 89 -9.75 -2.40 3.29
C GLY A 89 -8.38 -2.04 3.89
N ASP A 90 -7.70 -2.96 4.57
CA ASP A 90 -6.36 -2.71 5.09
C ASP A 90 -5.35 -2.57 3.96
N VAL A 91 -4.37 -1.69 4.16
CA VAL A 91 -3.31 -1.42 3.19
C VAL A 91 -1.98 -1.89 3.75
N VAL A 92 -1.29 -2.76 3.02
CA VAL A 92 0.09 -3.14 3.33
C VAL A 92 1.06 -2.31 2.52
N VAL A 93 2.11 -1.83 3.18
CA VAL A 93 3.24 -1.13 2.55
C VAL A 93 4.50 -1.92 2.85
N ILE A 94 5.16 -2.40 1.79
CA ILE A 94 6.32 -3.28 1.86
C ILE A 94 7.56 -2.51 1.39
N GLN A 95 8.63 -2.60 2.18
CA GLN A 95 9.89 -1.94 1.88
C GLN A 95 10.60 -2.55 0.66
N PRO A 96 11.52 -1.80 0.02
CA PRO A 96 12.27 -2.30 -1.12
C PRO A 96 13.10 -3.55 -0.81
N ILE A 97 13.32 -4.38 -1.83
CA ILE A 97 14.26 -5.51 -1.81
C ILE A 97 15.24 -5.37 -2.98
N PRO A 98 16.35 -6.13 -3.02
CA PRO A 98 17.26 -6.11 -4.17
C PRO A 98 16.52 -6.30 -5.50
N GLY A 99 16.82 -5.45 -6.48
CA GLY A 99 16.16 -5.42 -7.80
C GLY A 99 14.78 -4.75 -7.84
N HIS A 100 14.18 -4.42 -6.70
CA HIS A 100 12.83 -3.83 -6.62
C HIS A 100 12.84 -2.55 -5.74
N PRO A 101 13.40 -1.43 -6.24
CA PRO A 101 13.69 -0.24 -5.44
C PRO A 101 12.45 0.55 -5.01
N TYR A 102 11.30 0.32 -5.66
CA TYR A 102 10.04 1.02 -5.35
C TYR A 102 9.26 0.39 -4.18
N GLY A 103 9.66 -0.80 -3.70
CA GLY A 103 8.87 -1.58 -2.75
C GLY A 103 7.53 -2.05 -3.35
N HIS A 104 6.58 -2.40 -2.50
CA HIS A 104 5.25 -2.84 -2.91
C HIS A 104 4.15 -2.28 -2.01
N MET A 105 2.93 -2.19 -2.54
CA MET A 105 1.75 -1.80 -1.77
C MET A 105 0.54 -2.58 -2.30
N ALA A 106 -0.29 -3.08 -1.39
CA ALA A 106 -1.52 -3.80 -1.72
C ALA A 106 -2.62 -3.45 -0.72
N MET A 107 -3.87 -3.75 -1.08
CA MET A 107 -5.03 -3.63 -0.20
C MET A 107 -5.72 -5.00 -0.12
N PHE A 108 -6.19 -5.35 1.08
CA PHE A 108 -6.88 -6.61 1.38
C PHE A 108 -8.38 -6.50 1.19
#